data_AF-A1UH41-F1
#
_entry.id   AF-A1UH41-F1
#
_cell.length_a   1.000
_cell.length_b   1.000
_cell.length_c   1.000
_cell.angle_alpha   90.00
_cell.angle_beta   90.00
_cell.angle_gamma   90.00
#
_symmetry.space_group_name_H-M   'P 1'
#
loop_
_entity.id
_entity.type
_entity.pdbx_description
1 polymer ?
#
loop_
_entity_poly.entity_id
_entity_poly.type
_entity_poly.pdbx_seq_one_letter_code
_entity_poly.pdbx_strand_id
1 'polypeptide(L)'
;MMNDANSTDEPIDETAEGTQEPSTPELSDSESGNPEGSDSESDPDTFPRDYVEKLREENKRYRHRAQRADTYAQRLHTELVRATGRLADPTDLAFDEAHVEDADALAAAVDALLARKPHLAARRPAGDIGQGASPSADTVNLAALLRQRAQ
;
A
#
# COMPACT_ATOMS: atom_id res chain seq x y z
N MET A 1 -43.31 -10.15 -37.36
CA MET A 1 -43.95 -9.29 -36.34
C MET A 1 -43.83 -10.02 -35.03
N MET A 2 -42.94 -9.51 -34.18
CA MET A 2 -42.65 -9.96 -32.83
C MET A 2 -43.88 -9.72 -31.95
N ASN A 3 -44.26 -10.69 -31.12
CA ASN A 3 -45.06 -10.44 -29.92
C ASN A 3 -44.25 -10.97 -28.74
N ASP A 4 -43.68 -10.02 -28.02
CA ASP A 4 -42.85 -10.20 -26.85
C ASP A 4 -43.61 -10.87 -25.70
N ALA A 5 -42.91 -11.76 -25.02
CA ALA A 5 -43.30 -12.28 -23.73
C ALA A 5 -43.16 -11.16 -22.68
N ASN A 6 -44.25 -10.81 -22.00
CA ASN A 6 -44.17 -10.11 -20.72
C ASN A 6 -45.33 -10.55 -19.83
N SER A 7 -45.05 -11.53 -18.97
CA SER A 7 -45.96 -11.96 -17.92
C SER A 7 -45.84 -10.99 -16.75
N THR A 8 -46.92 -10.24 -16.52
CA THR A 8 -47.18 -9.47 -15.30
C THR A 8 -47.42 -10.42 -14.13
N ASP A 9 -46.67 -10.27 -13.04
CA ASP A 9 -47.11 -10.66 -11.70
C ASP A 9 -46.56 -9.65 -10.67
N GLU A 10 -47.36 -9.43 -9.64
CA GLU A 10 -47.38 -8.30 -8.72
C GLU A 10 -46.24 -8.22 -7.68
N PRO A 11 -46.06 -7.06 -7.00
CA PRO A 11 -44.98 -6.84 -6.04
C PRO A 11 -45.25 -7.52 -4.70
N ILE A 12 -44.27 -8.30 -4.23
CA ILE A 12 -44.22 -8.83 -2.86
C ILE A 12 -43.46 -7.84 -1.98
N ASP A 13 -44.23 -7.12 -1.16
CA ASP A 13 -43.78 -6.41 0.04
C ASP A 13 -43.68 -7.42 1.18
N GLU A 14 -42.47 -7.72 1.65
CA GLU A 14 -42.28 -8.33 2.96
C GLU A 14 -41.00 -7.79 3.61
N THR A 15 -41.22 -6.95 4.60
CA THR A 15 -40.27 -6.42 5.56
C THR A 15 -39.88 -7.53 6.53
N ALA A 16 -38.59 -7.90 6.57
CA ALA A 16 -38.02 -8.64 7.69
C ALA A 16 -36.58 -8.17 7.94
N GLU A 17 -36.48 -7.40 9.01
CA GLU A 17 -35.31 -6.82 9.65
C GLU A 17 -34.37 -7.94 10.14
N GLY A 18 -33.17 -8.02 9.58
CA GLY A 18 -32.11 -8.95 9.98
C GLY A 18 -30.88 -8.18 10.43
N THR A 19 -30.97 -7.52 11.58
CA THR A 19 -29.87 -6.86 12.26
C THR A 19 -28.77 -7.88 12.57
N GLN A 20 -27.66 -7.83 11.81
CA GLN A 20 -26.43 -8.53 12.19
C GLN A 20 -25.81 -7.80 13.37
N GLU A 21 -25.79 -8.46 14.53
CA GLU A 21 -25.08 -8.01 15.72
C GLU A 21 -23.58 -7.87 15.41
N PRO A 22 -22.93 -6.73 15.75
CA PRO A 22 -21.49 -6.68 15.74
C PRO A 22 -20.96 -7.48 16.94
N SER A 23 -20.20 -8.55 16.68
CA SER A 23 -19.46 -9.26 17.72
C SER A 23 -18.49 -8.29 18.42
N THR A 24 -18.78 -8.00 19.69
CA THR A 24 -17.94 -7.25 20.60
C THR A 24 -16.69 -8.07 20.93
N PRO A 25 -15.47 -7.51 20.83
CA PRO A 25 -14.28 -8.16 21.37
C PRO A 25 -14.34 -8.11 22.91
N GLU A 26 -14.15 -9.25 23.57
CA GLU A 26 -13.91 -9.33 25.02
C GLU A 26 -12.68 -8.49 25.37
N LEU A 27 -12.91 -7.33 25.98
CA LEU A 27 -11.86 -6.51 26.56
C LEU A 27 -11.46 -7.12 27.91
N SER A 28 -10.23 -7.59 27.98
CA SER A 28 -9.54 -7.97 29.22
C SER A 28 -9.67 -6.84 30.24
N ASP A 29 -10.18 -7.21 31.41
CA ASP A 29 -10.34 -6.38 32.60
C ASP A 29 -9.01 -5.71 32.97
N SER A 30 -8.94 -4.39 32.78
CA SER A 30 -7.82 -3.57 33.22
C SER A 30 -8.35 -2.62 34.27
N GLU A 31 -8.17 -3.03 35.53
CA GLU A 31 -8.51 -2.34 36.77
C GLU A 31 -8.13 -0.85 36.68
N SER A 32 -9.13 0.02 36.55
CA SER A 32 -8.96 1.48 36.57
C SER A 32 -9.63 2.04 37.82
N GLY A 33 -8.81 2.62 38.68
CA GLY A 33 -9.19 3.15 39.98
C GLY A 33 -10.34 4.16 39.94
N ASN A 34 -11.25 3.97 40.88
CA ASN A 34 -12.42 4.79 41.19
C ASN A 34 -12.02 6.19 41.68
N PRO A 35 -12.59 7.30 41.15
CA PRO A 35 -12.70 8.53 41.92
C PRO A 35 -14.04 8.49 42.68
N GLU A 36 -13.98 8.27 43.99
CA GLU A 36 -15.14 8.42 44.87
C GLU A 36 -15.71 9.85 44.77
N GLY A 37 -17.04 9.93 44.61
CA GLY A 37 -17.81 11.11 45.03
C GLY A 37 -18.89 11.59 44.04
N SER A 38 -20.10 11.03 44.14
CA SER A 38 -21.32 11.75 44.58
C SER A 38 -22.56 10.89 44.31
N ASP A 39 -23.28 10.51 45.37
CA ASP A 39 -24.64 9.99 45.29
C ASP A 39 -25.57 11.02 44.63
N SER A 40 -26.30 10.59 43.60
CA SER A 40 -27.56 11.20 43.18
C SER A 40 -28.43 10.11 42.56
N GLU A 41 -29.67 10.06 43.05
CA GLU A 41 -30.72 9.09 42.74
C GLU A 41 -30.90 8.87 41.23
N SER A 42 -31.20 7.62 40.86
CA SER A 42 -31.43 7.08 39.52
C SER A 42 -31.91 8.08 38.45
N ASP A 43 -30.95 8.65 37.74
CA ASP A 43 -31.05 9.20 36.39
C ASP A 43 -30.24 8.28 35.46
N PRO A 44 -30.61 8.11 34.17
CA PRO A 44 -29.97 7.15 33.28
C PRO A 44 -28.45 7.39 33.27
N ASP A 45 -27.65 6.32 33.42
CA ASP A 45 -26.18 6.28 33.42
C ASP A 45 -25.58 7.01 32.20
N THR A 46 -25.59 8.34 32.23
CA THR A 46 -25.29 9.20 31.09
C THR A 46 -24.05 9.99 31.42
N PHE A 47 -22.99 9.71 30.68
CA PHE A 47 -21.71 10.39 30.85
C PHE A 47 -21.83 11.91 30.67
N PRO A 48 -21.11 12.72 31.46
CA PRO A 48 -21.07 14.18 31.28
C PRO A 48 -20.69 14.56 29.84
N ARG A 49 -21.37 15.56 29.28
CA ARG A 49 -21.16 16.01 27.89
C ARG A 49 -19.70 16.35 27.61
N ASP A 50 -19.05 17.08 28.52
CA ASP A 50 -17.65 17.49 28.39
C ASP A 50 -16.70 16.29 28.31
N TYR A 51 -17.00 15.19 29.00
CA TYR A 51 -16.20 13.96 28.95
C TYR A 51 -16.34 13.28 27.57
N VAL A 52 -17.56 13.15 27.07
CA VAL A 52 -17.80 12.52 25.75
C VAL A 52 -17.23 13.38 24.62
N GLU A 53 -17.30 14.71 24.71
CA GLU A 53 -16.69 15.62 23.74
C GLU A 53 -15.16 15.44 23.69
N LYS A 54 -14.49 15.44 24.85
CA LYS A 54 -13.05 15.13 24.94
C LYS A 54 -12.72 13.77 24.34
N LEU A 55 -13.52 12.74 24.66
CA LEU A 55 -13.32 11.40 24.12
C LEU A 55 -13.50 11.36 22.58
N ARG A 56 -14.45 12.11 22.02
CA ARG A 56 -14.63 12.21 20.56
C ARG A 56 -13.43 12.90 19.90
N GLU A 57 -12.92 13.97 20.49
CA GLU A 57 -11.72 14.67 20.00
C GLU A 57 -10.48 13.76 20.05
N GLU A 58 -10.30 13.01 21.12
CA GLU A 58 -9.24 12.01 21.26
C GLU A 58 -9.35 10.91 20.20
N ASN A 59 -10.53 10.29 20.08
CA ASN A 59 -10.77 9.26 19.07
C ASN A 59 -10.56 9.80 17.65
N LYS A 60 -10.97 11.04 17.36
CA LYS A 60 -10.71 11.69 16.07
C LYS A 60 -9.21 11.83 15.82
N ARG A 61 -8.42 12.24 16.83
CA ARG A 61 -6.96 12.33 16.73
C ARG A 61 -6.32 10.97 16.47
N TYR A 62 -6.76 9.92 17.16
CA TYR A 62 -6.25 8.56 16.94
C TYR A 62 -6.55 8.04 15.53
N ARG A 63 -7.78 8.24 15.03
CA ARG A 63 -8.14 7.87 13.64
C ARG A 63 -7.27 8.59 12.62
N HIS A 64 -7.05 9.90 12.79
CA HIS A 64 -6.15 10.65 11.92
C HIS A 64 -4.69 10.18 12.01
N ARG A 65 -4.22 9.78 13.19
CA ARG A 65 -2.87 9.24 13.36
C ARG A 65 -2.72 7.87 12.70
N ALA A 66 -3.70 6.99 12.86
CA ALA A 66 -3.72 5.67 12.22
C ALA A 66 -3.68 5.79 10.69
N GLN A 67 -4.55 6.61 10.11
CA GLN A 67 -4.56 6.87 8.66
C GLN A 67 -3.20 7.39 8.13
N ARG A 68 -2.53 8.25 8.91
CA ARG A 68 -1.19 8.73 8.56
C ARG A 68 -0.14 7.63 8.67
N ALA A 69 -0.23 6.77 9.67
CA ALA A 69 0.67 5.62 9.83
C ALA A 69 0.58 4.69 8.61
N ASP A 70 -0.63 4.36 8.14
CA ASP A 70 -0.84 3.54 6.94
C ASP A 70 -0.21 4.19 5.70
N THR A 71 -0.38 5.51 5.56
CA THR A 71 0.22 6.27 4.46
C THR A 71 1.76 6.22 4.53
N TYR A 72 2.34 6.34 5.71
CA TYR A 72 3.80 6.27 5.88
C TYR A 72 4.34 4.86 5.66
N ALA A 73 3.62 3.82 6.08
CA ALA A 73 3.99 2.43 5.85
C ALA A 73 4.05 2.11 4.34
N GLN A 74 3.05 2.53 3.56
CA GLN A 74 3.04 2.37 2.10
C GLN A 74 4.21 3.10 1.43
N ARG A 75 4.52 4.33 1.87
CA ARG A 75 5.66 5.09 1.34
C ARG A 75 6.98 4.41 1.68
N LEU A 76 7.14 3.94 2.92
CA LEU A 76 8.33 3.22 3.35
C LEU A 76 8.54 1.95 2.54
N HIS A 77 7.48 1.14 2.36
CA HIS A 77 7.53 -0.06 1.52
C HIS A 77 7.98 0.25 0.09
N THR A 78 7.43 1.29 -0.52
CA THR A 78 7.82 1.72 -1.87
C THR A 78 9.31 2.10 -1.94
N GLU A 79 9.82 2.79 -0.92
CA GLU A 79 11.24 3.17 -0.86
C GLU A 79 12.16 1.96 -0.58
N LEU A 80 11.74 1.00 0.24
CA LEU A 80 12.48 -0.24 0.46
C LEU A 80 12.58 -1.06 -0.84
N VAL A 81 11.46 -1.22 -1.55
CA VAL A 81 11.42 -1.87 -2.87
C VAL A 81 12.34 -1.13 -3.85
N ARG A 82 12.29 0.20 -3.87
CA ARG A 82 13.16 1.03 -4.71
C ARG A 82 14.64 0.84 -4.37
N ALA A 83 14.98 0.75 -3.09
CA ALA A 83 16.34 0.54 -2.62
C ALA A 83 16.93 -0.81 -3.09
N THR A 84 16.09 -1.83 -3.30
CA THR A 84 16.56 -3.10 -3.89
C THR A 84 17.07 -2.93 -5.32
N GLY A 85 16.53 -1.95 -6.07
CA GLY A 85 16.91 -1.68 -7.45
C GLY A 85 16.60 -2.79 -8.46
N ARG A 86 15.77 -3.77 -8.07
CA ARG A 86 15.45 -4.96 -8.87
C ARG A 86 14.22 -4.79 -9.76
N LEU A 87 13.22 -4.04 -9.31
CA LEU A 87 12.01 -3.71 -10.08
C LEU A 87 12.20 -2.43 -10.88
N ALA A 88 11.57 -2.37 -12.07
CA ALA A 88 11.53 -1.17 -12.89
C ALA A 88 10.64 -0.08 -12.27
N ASP A 89 9.48 -0.47 -11.74
CA ASP A 89 8.58 0.39 -10.96
C ASP A 89 8.40 -0.20 -9.54
N PRO A 90 8.72 0.55 -8.47
CA PRO A 90 8.55 0.05 -7.11
C PRO A 90 7.07 -0.13 -6.70
N THR A 91 6.12 0.43 -7.44
CA THR A 91 4.68 0.30 -7.18
C THR A 91 4.07 -1.00 -7.72
N ASP A 92 4.83 -1.78 -8.49
CA ASP A 92 4.38 -3.08 -9.04
C ASP A 92 4.24 -4.17 -7.96
N LEU A 93 4.90 -4.01 -6.82
CA LEU A 93 4.75 -4.90 -5.67
C LEU A 93 3.69 -4.33 -4.73
N ALA A 94 2.63 -5.11 -4.47
CA ALA A 94 1.60 -4.72 -3.52
C ALA A 94 2.19 -4.59 -2.10
N PHE A 95 1.65 -3.65 -1.33
CA PHE A 95 2.00 -3.48 0.07
C PHE A 95 1.64 -4.73 0.88
N ASP A 96 2.59 -5.19 1.69
CA ASP A 96 2.42 -6.22 2.70
C ASP A 96 3.21 -5.75 3.92
N GLU A 97 2.60 -5.86 5.11
CA GLU A 97 3.22 -5.44 6.37
C GLU A 97 4.49 -6.25 6.67
N ALA A 98 4.52 -7.54 6.27
CA ALA A 98 5.68 -8.40 6.44
C ALA A 98 6.92 -7.88 5.70
N HIS A 99 6.75 -7.14 4.59
CA HIS A 99 7.87 -6.57 3.84
C HIS A 99 8.58 -5.41 4.56
N VAL A 100 7.92 -4.75 5.52
CA VAL A 100 8.49 -3.63 6.28
C VAL A 100 9.25 -4.14 7.49
N GLU A 101 8.75 -5.20 8.13
CA GLU A 101 9.35 -5.80 9.33
C GLU A 101 10.48 -6.79 8.99
N ASP A 102 10.41 -7.46 7.83
CA ASP A 102 11.39 -8.47 7.41
C ASP A 102 11.91 -8.24 5.98
N ALA A 103 13.21 -7.97 5.89
CA ALA A 103 13.90 -7.77 4.62
C ALA A 103 14.00 -9.04 3.77
N ASP A 104 14.07 -10.23 4.39
CA ASP A 104 14.15 -11.49 3.67
C ASP A 104 12.80 -11.84 3.03
N ALA A 105 11.69 -11.58 3.74
CA ALA A 105 10.35 -11.68 3.19
C ALA A 105 10.15 -10.77 1.97
N LEU A 106 10.62 -9.52 2.05
CA LEU A 106 10.60 -8.59 0.92
C LEU A 106 11.41 -9.12 -0.28
N ALA A 107 12.63 -9.61 -0.04
CA ALA A 107 13.48 -10.15 -1.11
C ALA A 107 12.82 -11.36 -1.80
N ALA A 108 12.26 -12.29 -1.02
CA ALA A 108 11.56 -13.47 -1.51
C ALA A 108 10.32 -13.09 -2.34
N ALA A 109 9.55 -12.09 -1.91
CA ALA A 109 8.39 -11.61 -2.65
C ALA A 109 8.78 -10.98 -4.00
N VAL A 110 9.87 -10.20 -4.03
CA VAL A 110 10.42 -9.65 -5.27
C VAL A 110 10.90 -10.76 -6.20
N ASP A 111 11.60 -11.77 -5.67
CA ASP A 111 12.05 -12.93 -6.44
C ASP A 111 10.89 -13.70 -7.07
N ALA A 112 9.86 -14.00 -6.27
CA ALA A 112 8.66 -14.67 -6.73
C ALA A 112 7.91 -13.86 -7.80
N LEU A 113 7.84 -12.53 -7.63
CA LEU A 113 7.22 -11.63 -8.60
C LEU A 113 7.99 -11.64 -9.92
N LEU A 114 9.32 -11.54 -9.88
CA LEU A 114 10.17 -11.53 -11.07
C LEU A 114 10.18 -12.88 -11.80
N ALA A 115 10.14 -13.99 -11.06
CA ALA A 115 10.01 -15.33 -11.66
C ALA A 115 8.72 -15.46 -12.47
N ARG A 116 7.61 -14.90 -11.97
CA ARG A 116 6.31 -14.92 -12.64
C ARG A 116 6.18 -13.86 -13.74
N LYS A 117 6.76 -12.69 -13.54
CA LYS A 117 6.67 -11.51 -14.42
C LYS A 117 8.07 -10.94 -14.70
N PRO A 118 8.87 -11.59 -15.56
CA PRO A 118 10.25 -11.18 -15.81
C PRO A 118 10.37 -9.81 -16.49
N HIS A 119 9.31 -9.31 -17.12
CA HIS A 119 9.29 -7.99 -17.76
C HIS A 119 9.29 -6.82 -16.78
N LEU A 120 8.98 -7.06 -15.49
CA LEU A 120 9.02 -6.04 -14.44
C LEU A 120 10.44 -5.80 -13.89
N ALA A 121 11.41 -6.64 -14.28
CA ALA A 121 12.80 -6.45 -13.88
C ALA A 121 13.35 -5.12 -14.40
N ALA A 122 14.14 -4.45 -13.56
CA ALA A 122 14.82 -3.22 -13.92
C ALA A 122 15.74 -3.46 -15.14
N ARG A 123 15.45 -2.75 -16.24
CA ARG A 123 16.28 -2.78 -17.44
C ARG A 123 17.26 -1.61 -17.40
N ARG A 124 18.52 -1.88 -17.13
CA ARG A 124 19.60 -0.91 -17.37
C ARG A 124 20.12 -1.11 -18.79
N PRO A 125 19.91 -0.16 -19.72
CA PRO A 125 20.60 -0.21 -21.00
C PRO A 125 22.11 -0.17 -20.72
N ALA A 126 22.82 -1.19 -21.19
CA ALA A 126 24.27 -1.27 -21.09
C ALA A 126 24.87 -1.12 -22.50
N GLY A 127 25.93 -0.32 -22.61
CA GLY A 127 26.64 -0.06 -23.86
C GLY A 127 26.55 1.38 -24.35
N ASP A 128 27.43 1.73 -25.28
CA ASP A 128 27.38 3.01 -26.00
C ASP A 128 26.31 2.91 -27.10
N ILE A 129 25.25 3.70 -26.97
CA ILE A 129 24.15 3.79 -27.95
C ILE A 129 24.47 4.76 -29.11
N GLY A 130 25.70 5.28 -29.18
CA GLY A 130 26.15 6.19 -30.23
C GLY A 130 25.50 7.57 -30.17
N GLN A 131 24.95 7.93 -29.00
CA GLN A 131 24.28 9.21 -28.75
C GLN A 131 25.12 10.03 -27.76
N GLY A 132 25.56 11.22 -28.19
CA GLY A 132 26.42 12.10 -27.42
C GLY A 132 27.86 12.15 -27.94
N ALA A 133 28.73 12.88 -27.25
CA ALA A 133 30.14 12.96 -27.59
C ALA A 133 30.80 11.60 -27.31
N SER A 134 30.94 10.77 -28.35
CA SER A 134 31.75 9.56 -28.30
C SER A 134 33.22 9.96 -28.13
N PRO A 135 34.04 9.18 -27.40
CA PRO A 135 35.49 9.34 -27.49
C PRO A 135 35.86 9.27 -28.97
N SER A 136 36.52 10.32 -29.48
CA SER A 136 36.90 10.40 -30.88
C SER A 136 37.69 9.13 -31.22
N ALA A 137 37.17 8.31 -32.14
CA ALA A 137 37.94 7.21 -32.68
C ALA A 137 39.31 7.76 -33.12
N ASP A 138 40.39 7.11 -32.70
CA ASP A 138 41.76 7.51 -33.04
C ASP A 138 41.83 7.96 -34.49
N THR A 139 42.38 9.15 -34.72
CA THR A 139 42.49 9.74 -36.05
C THR A 139 43.19 8.75 -36.98
N VAL A 140 42.45 8.24 -37.96
CA VAL A 140 42.94 7.24 -38.91
C VAL A 140 44.22 7.76 -39.58
N ASN A 141 45.36 7.16 -39.25
CA ASN A 141 46.67 7.58 -39.74
C ASN A 141 46.98 6.93 -41.10
N LEU A 142 46.70 7.66 -42.18
CA LEU A 142 46.93 7.20 -43.55
C LEU A 142 48.41 6.84 -43.82
N ALA A 143 49.36 7.55 -43.23
CA ALA A 143 50.79 7.29 -43.40
C ALA A 143 51.25 6.00 -42.70
N ALA A 144 50.55 5.56 -41.66
CA ALA A 144 50.77 4.26 -41.04
C ALA A 144 50.22 3.12 -41.92
N LEU A 145 48.98 3.29 -42.42
CA LEU A 145 48.33 2.33 -43.33
C LEU A 145 49.12 2.11 -44.64
N LEU A 146 49.68 3.17 -45.22
CA LEU A 146 50.48 3.06 -46.44
C LEU A 146 51.84 2.38 -46.21
N ARG A 147 52.50 2.60 -45.07
CA ARG A 147 53.74 1.89 -44.71
C ARG A 147 53.51 0.41 -44.46
N GLN A 148 52.38 0.05 -43.85
CA GLN A 148 52.03 -1.36 -43.61
C GLN A 148 51.76 -2.13 -44.92
N ARG A 149 51.30 -1.47 -45.99
CA ARG A 149 51.05 -2.08 -47.30
C ARG A 149 52.26 -2.16 -48.23
N ALA A 150 53.36 -1.51 -47.88
CA ALA A 150 54.58 -1.45 -48.70
C ALA A 150 55.63 -2.49 -48.30
N GLN A 151 55.30 -3.38 -47.36
CA GLN A 151 56.05 -4.60 -47.02
C GLN A 151 55.37 -5.80 -47.66
#